data_AF-H2CDL3-F1
#
_entry.id   AF-H2CDL3-F1
#
_cell.length_a   1.000
_cell.length_b   1.000
_cell.length_c   1.000
_cell.angle_alpha   90.00
_cell.angle_beta   90.00
_cell.angle_gamma   90.00
#
_symmetry.space_group_name_H-M   'P 1'
#
loop_
_entity.id
_entity.type
_entity.pdbx_description
1 polymer ?
#
loop_
_entity_poly.entity_id
_entity_poly.type
_entity_poly.pdbx_seq_one_letter_code
_entity_poly.pdbx_strand_id
1 'polypeptide(L)'
;MRRLSFLAIRHGRTITRVISPVLLAFLFTAIIPSFSPLTAREEPRNERPDKTENDSDDKNAPRLSRRDLQADVALCDGRTLKGRIQLEMPDSMLFTHTVDGLEFVKKVRLADIKSIEYERWTPAEQGKGKDGRVFRFDVSRFRVELADSTLIVQKPIPSYMNKVKFSNRNGDVLLYSFWMDLLKADNSWYTGIQGPPSGERAFCHKDVIKKIIFVK
;
A
#
# COMPACT_ATOMS: atom_id res chain seq x y z
N MET A 1 -45.74 -35.66 -31.53
CA MET A 1 -46.50 -36.56 -30.64
C MET A 1 -45.55 -37.54 -29.98
N ARG A 2 -45.52 -37.56 -28.64
CA ARG A 2 -45.41 -38.72 -27.73
C ARG A 2 -44.72 -38.29 -26.43
N ARG A 3 -45.56 -38.03 -25.42
CA ARG A 3 -45.21 -38.14 -24.01
C ARG A 3 -44.89 -39.59 -23.70
N LEU A 4 -43.95 -39.82 -22.78
CA LEU A 4 -44.07 -40.88 -21.78
C LEU A 4 -43.25 -40.51 -20.55
N SER A 5 -43.86 -40.79 -19.41
CA SER A 5 -43.53 -40.38 -18.06
C SER A 5 -42.98 -41.56 -17.25
N PHE A 6 -42.50 -41.24 -16.03
CA PHE A 6 -42.16 -42.13 -14.90
C PHE A 6 -40.84 -42.90 -15.04
N LEU A 7 -40.02 -43.11 -14.01
CA LEU A 7 -40.35 -43.45 -12.63
C LEU A 7 -39.17 -43.13 -11.68
N ALA A 8 -39.50 -42.78 -10.44
CA ALA A 8 -38.57 -42.57 -9.32
C ALA A 8 -38.08 -43.89 -8.70
N ILE A 9 -36.87 -43.88 -8.12
CA ILE A 9 -36.48 -44.82 -7.05
C ILE A 9 -35.77 -44.05 -5.92
N ARG A 10 -36.46 -44.00 -4.78
CA ARG A 10 -35.92 -43.74 -3.43
C ARG A 10 -35.01 -44.88 -2.99
N HIS A 11 -33.98 -44.60 -2.19
CA HIS A 11 -33.48 -45.34 -1.01
C HIS A 11 -32.51 -44.35 -0.33
N GLY A 12 -32.62 -43.87 0.91
CA GLY A 12 -33.14 -44.46 2.13
C GLY A 12 -31.98 -44.92 3.00
N ARG A 13 -31.53 -44.10 3.97
CA ARG A 13 -31.19 -44.53 5.34
C ARG A 13 -30.74 -43.37 6.25
N THR A 14 -31.62 -43.14 7.20
CA THR A 14 -31.48 -42.66 8.59
C THR A 14 -30.21 -43.16 9.29
N ILE A 15 -29.68 -42.41 10.28
CA ILE A 15 -29.44 -42.87 11.67
C ILE A 15 -28.84 -41.74 12.56
N THR A 16 -29.65 -41.36 13.55
CA THR A 16 -29.41 -40.92 14.94
C THR A 16 -28.42 -39.83 15.37
N ARG A 17 -29.01 -38.84 16.04
CA ARG A 17 -28.58 -38.06 17.23
C ARG A 17 -27.50 -38.71 18.12
N VAL A 18 -26.60 -37.87 18.64
CA VAL A 18 -26.23 -37.86 20.07
C VAL A 18 -26.12 -36.41 20.55
N ILE A 19 -26.81 -36.15 21.66
CA ILE A 19 -26.81 -34.94 22.47
C ILE A 19 -25.74 -35.12 23.54
N SER A 20 -24.89 -34.13 23.80
CA SER A 20 -24.44 -33.87 25.17
C SER A 20 -23.85 -32.46 25.32
N PRO A 21 -24.42 -31.60 26.19
CA PRO A 21 -23.82 -30.36 26.65
C PRO A 21 -23.04 -30.61 27.95
N VAL A 22 -21.78 -30.19 28.02
CA VAL A 22 -21.05 -30.13 29.29
C VAL A 22 -20.61 -28.71 29.56
N LEU A 23 -21.32 -28.14 30.52
CA LEU A 23 -21.01 -27.02 31.40
C LEU A 23 -19.58 -27.15 31.98
N LEU A 24 -18.79 -26.08 31.99
CA LEU A 24 -17.88 -25.85 33.12
C LEU A 24 -17.64 -24.35 33.34
N ALA A 25 -17.56 -24.02 34.62
CA ALA A 25 -17.94 -22.77 35.23
C ALA A 25 -16.86 -21.69 35.20
N PHE A 26 -17.34 -20.44 35.23
CA PHE A 26 -16.63 -19.25 35.69
C PHE A 26 -16.15 -19.44 37.13
N LEU A 27 -14.88 -19.12 37.40
CA LEU A 27 -14.44 -18.67 38.72
C LEU A 27 -13.62 -17.39 38.56
N PHE A 28 -14.24 -16.30 39.01
CA PHE A 28 -13.61 -15.04 39.34
C PHE A 28 -12.74 -15.21 40.59
N THR A 29 -11.52 -14.70 40.58
CA THR A 29 -10.95 -14.00 41.74
C THR A 29 -10.10 -12.84 41.26
N ALA A 30 -10.62 -11.63 41.47
CA ALA A 30 -9.87 -10.38 41.44
C ALA A 30 -9.21 -10.19 42.81
N ILE A 31 -7.90 -9.93 42.86
CA ILE A 31 -7.20 -9.45 44.05
C ILE A 31 -6.19 -8.37 43.63
N ILE A 32 -6.58 -7.11 43.82
CA ILE A 32 -5.76 -5.88 43.97
C ILE A 32 -6.62 -5.00 44.92
N PRO A 33 -6.13 -4.19 45.90
CA PRO A 33 -4.81 -3.55 46.06
C PRO A 33 -4.18 -3.61 47.47
N SER A 34 -2.91 -3.19 47.55
CA SER A 34 -2.38 -2.45 48.72
C SER A 34 -1.48 -1.30 48.23
N PHE A 35 -2.01 -0.07 48.26
CA PHE A 35 -1.27 1.20 48.46
C PHE A 35 -0.66 1.16 49.87
N SER A 36 0.46 1.75 50.29
CA SER A 36 1.43 2.80 49.89
C SER A 36 2.59 2.72 50.96
N PRO A 37 3.73 3.47 50.96
CA PRO A 37 3.93 4.84 50.45
C PRO A 37 5.26 5.13 49.74
N LEU A 38 5.36 6.38 49.25
CA LEU A 38 6.54 7.04 48.72
C LEU A 38 7.73 6.97 49.69
N THR A 39 8.87 6.51 49.17
CA THR A 39 10.20 7.01 49.55
C THR A 39 10.90 7.41 48.27
N ALA A 40 10.92 8.72 48.01
CA ALA A 40 11.74 9.31 46.98
C ALA A 40 13.16 9.54 47.53
N ARG A 41 14.14 9.36 46.64
CA ARG A 41 15.48 9.95 46.61
C ARG A 41 16.64 9.04 47.03
N GLU A 42 17.22 8.40 46.01
CA GLU A 42 18.67 8.30 45.85
C GLU A 42 18.99 8.20 44.33
N GLU A 43 19.78 9.14 43.81
CA GLU A 43 20.44 9.02 42.51
C GLU A 43 21.60 8.04 42.61
N PRO A 44 21.88 7.26 41.57
CA PRO A 44 23.26 6.93 41.25
C PRO A 44 23.62 7.37 39.83
N ARG A 45 24.69 8.16 39.79
CA ARG A 45 25.46 8.57 38.63
C ARG A 45 26.45 7.45 38.24
N ASN A 46 26.65 7.27 36.92
CA ASN A 46 27.78 6.60 36.24
C ASN A 46 27.78 5.04 36.33
N GLU A 47 28.10 4.21 35.32
CA GLU A 47 28.87 4.29 34.07
C GLU A 47 28.26 3.37 32.97
N ARG A 48 28.67 3.57 31.71
CA ARG A 48 28.26 2.81 30.51
C ARG A 48 28.48 1.30 30.62
N PRO A 49 27.82 0.51 29.76
CA PRO A 49 28.66 -0.13 28.76
C PRO A 49 28.22 0.11 27.32
N ASP A 50 29.26 -0.08 26.52
CA ASP A 50 29.50 0.09 25.11
C ASP A 50 28.36 -0.22 24.13
N LYS A 51 28.48 0.51 23.04
CA LYS A 51 27.79 0.36 21.76
C LYS A 51 27.90 -1.09 21.30
N THR A 52 26.79 -1.77 21.12
CA THR A 52 26.69 -2.81 20.09
C THR A 52 25.48 -2.44 19.25
N GLU A 53 25.71 -1.48 18.34
CA GLU A 53 24.98 -1.43 17.08
C GLU A 53 25.07 -2.84 16.49
N ASN A 54 24.01 -3.63 16.64
CA ASN A 54 23.71 -4.68 15.69
C ASN A 54 23.32 -3.98 14.39
N ASP A 55 24.31 -3.40 13.72
CA ASP A 55 24.24 -3.05 12.32
C ASP A 55 24.33 -4.38 11.58
N SER A 56 23.19 -5.06 11.47
CA SER A 56 23.00 -6.02 10.38
C SER A 56 22.94 -5.18 9.11
N ASP A 57 24.11 -4.73 8.71
CA ASP A 57 24.43 -3.96 7.54
C ASP A 57 24.09 -4.90 6.37
N ASP A 58 22.85 -4.83 5.92
CA ASP A 58 22.38 -5.49 4.72
C ASP A 58 23.12 -4.82 3.56
N LYS A 59 24.33 -5.31 3.27
CA LYS A 59 25.28 -4.77 2.29
C LYS A 59 24.72 -4.71 0.86
N ASN A 60 23.46 -5.09 0.64
CA ASN A 60 22.77 -5.06 -0.63
C ASN A 60 21.63 -4.03 -0.73
N ALA A 61 21.30 -3.28 0.34
CA ALA A 61 20.28 -2.24 0.25
C ALA A 61 20.78 -1.05 -0.61
N PRO A 62 19.99 -0.53 -1.56
CA PRO A 62 20.37 0.66 -2.32
C PRO A 62 20.56 1.86 -1.38
N ARG A 63 21.72 2.51 -1.44
CA ARG A 63 21.95 3.77 -0.71
C ARG A 63 20.99 4.85 -1.24
N LEU A 64 20.05 5.26 -0.39
CA LEU A 64 19.11 6.33 -0.70
C LEU A 64 19.79 7.68 -0.43
N SER A 65 19.67 8.60 -1.40
CA SER A 65 20.12 9.98 -1.23
C SER A 65 18.93 10.91 -1.34
N ARG A 66 18.85 11.87 -0.40
CA ARG A 66 17.86 12.93 -0.46
C ARG A 66 18.23 13.90 -1.58
N ARG A 67 17.29 14.18 -2.47
CA ARG A 67 17.45 15.15 -3.56
C ARG A 67 16.21 16.04 -3.67
N ASP A 68 16.46 17.31 -3.90
CA ASP A 68 15.44 18.29 -4.23
C ASP A 68 15.49 18.53 -5.75
N LEU A 69 14.40 18.21 -6.44
CA LEU A 69 14.29 18.29 -7.90
C LEU A 69 13.17 19.24 -8.28
N GLN A 70 13.39 20.09 -9.28
CA GLN A 70 12.31 20.86 -9.88
C GLN A 70 11.41 19.90 -10.68
N ALA A 71 10.09 20.00 -10.49
CA ALA A 71 9.14 19.12 -11.15
C ALA A 71 7.77 19.75 -11.38
N ASP A 72 7.11 19.28 -12.43
CA ASP A 72 5.69 19.49 -12.69
C ASP A 72 4.95 18.18 -12.33
N VAL A 73 4.00 18.25 -11.40
CA VAL A 73 3.25 17.11 -10.89
C VAL A 73 1.80 17.22 -11.33
N ALA A 74 1.32 16.30 -12.15
CA ALA A 74 -0.08 16.19 -12.52
C ALA A 74 -0.81 15.28 -11.53
N LEU A 75 -2.00 15.70 -11.07
CA LEU A 75 -2.90 14.92 -10.24
C LEU A 75 -3.98 14.23 -11.09
N CYS A 76 -4.67 13.26 -10.52
CA CYS A 76 -5.69 12.48 -11.24
C CYS A 76 -6.93 13.27 -11.68
N ASP A 77 -7.19 14.43 -11.08
CA ASP A 77 -8.23 15.37 -11.54
C ASP A 77 -7.77 16.36 -12.62
N GLY A 78 -6.53 16.22 -13.10
CA GLY A 78 -5.97 17.07 -14.15
C GLY A 78 -5.31 18.36 -13.65
N ARG A 79 -5.35 18.67 -12.34
CA ARG A 79 -4.56 19.77 -11.80
C ARG A 79 -3.07 19.50 -12.00
N THR A 80 -2.31 20.55 -12.30
CA THR A 80 -0.84 20.48 -12.42
C THR A 80 -0.21 21.42 -11.39
N LEU A 81 0.70 20.88 -10.59
CA LEU A 81 1.46 21.59 -9.56
C LEU A 81 2.89 21.78 -10.05
N LYS A 82 3.38 23.02 -10.06
CA LYS A 82 4.78 23.34 -10.40
C LYS A 82 5.55 23.70 -9.13
N GLY A 83 6.68 23.06 -8.91
CA GLY A 83 7.46 23.28 -7.68
C GLY A 83 8.65 22.35 -7.54
N ARG A 84 9.11 22.19 -6.32
CA ARG A 84 10.19 21.25 -5.98
C ARG A 84 9.62 20.02 -5.30
N ILE A 85 10.12 18.86 -5.70
CA ILE A 85 9.90 17.60 -5.00
C ILE A 85 11.16 17.20 -4.27
N GLN A 86 10.99 16.72 -3.04
CA GLN A 86 12.04 16.09 -2.28
C GLN A 86 11.84 14.58 -2.32
N LEU A 87 12.81 13.87 -2.89
CA LEU A 87 12.81 12.41 -3.02
C LEU A 87 14.00 11.82 -2.28
N GLU A 88 13.77 10.71 -1.59
CA GLU A 88 14.82 9.86 -1.03
C GLU A 88 14.91 8.60 -1.88
N MET A 89 15.80 8.61 -2.86
CA MET A 89 15.86 7.56 -3.87
C MET A 89 17.30 7.25 -4.27
N PRO A 90 17.59 6.06 -4.81
CA PRO A 90 18.93 5.74 -5.26
C PRO A 90 19.26 6.50 -6.56
N ASP A 91 20.55 6.72 -6.81
CA ASP A 91 21.03 7.39 -8.03
C ASP A 91 20.71 6.65 -9.31
N SER A 92 20.47 5.35 -9.18
CA SER A 92 19.98 4.50 -10.27
C SER A 92 19.03 3.44 -9.74
N MET A 93 18.06 3.06 -10.57
CA MET A 93 17.06 2.05 -10.28
C MET A 93 17.12 0.95 -11.34
N LEU A 94 16.80 -0.28 -10.94
CA LEU A 94 16.58 -1.39 -11.86
C LEU A 94 15.09 -1.47 -12.17
N PHE A 95 14.74 -1.34 -13.45
CA PHE A 95 13.37 -1.52 -13.92
C PHE A 95 13.26 -2.83 -14.69
N THR A 96 12.40 -3.71 -14.19
CA THR A 96 11.89 -4.85 -14.95
C THR A 96 10.77 -4.35 -15.88
N HIS A 97 10.90 -4.56 -17.18
CA HIS A 97 9.87 -4.21 -18.16
C HIS A 97 9.72 -5.31 -19.22
N THR A 98 8.56 -5.37 -19.86
CA THR A 98 8.25 -6.38 -20.87
C THR A 98 8.26 -5.77 -22.27
N VAL A 99 9.00 -6.37 -23.19
CA VAL A 99 9.03 -6.02 -24.61
C VAL A 99 8.80 -7.29 -25.41
N ASP A 100 7.79 -7.31 -26.28
CA ASP A 100 7.43 -8.46 -27.13
C ASP A 100 7.29 -9.79 -26.36
N GLY A 101 6.75 -9.71 -25.13
CA GLY A 101 6.55 -10.86 -24.25
C GLY A 101 7.79 -11.32 -23.47
N LEU A 102 8.95 -10.68 -23.66
CA LEU A 102 10.18 -10.98 -22.93
C LEU A 102 10.42 -9.98 -21.79
N GLU A 103 10.89 -10.48 -20.65
CA GLU A 103 11.23 -9.67 -19.48
C GLU A 103 12.68 -9.18 -19.56
N PHE A 104 12.88 -7.87 -19.50
CA PHE A 104 14.19 -7.22 -19.49
C PHE A 104 14.39 -6.42 -18.22
N VAL A 105 15.62 -6.42 -17.71
CA VAL A 105 16.03 -5.57 -16.57
C VAL A 105 16.94 -4.47 -17.10
N LYS A 106 16.54 -3.20 -16.93
CA LYS A 106 17.33 -2.02 -17.32
C LYS A 106 17.70 -1.20 -16.09
N LYS A 107 18.99 -0.93 -15.93
CA LYS A 107 19.49 0.04 -14.95
C LYS A 107 19.36 1.45 -15.53
N VAL A 108 18.66 2.33 -14.82
CA VAL A 108 18.37 3.70 -15.24
C VAL A 108 18.86 4.66 -14.17
N ARG A 109 19.63 5.69 -14.54
CA ARG A 109 20.01 6.76 -13.62
C ARG A 109 18.84 7.71 -13.43
N LEU A 110 18.66 8.24 -12.23
CA LEU A 110 17.64 9.24 -11.95
C LEU A 110 17.74 10.45 -12.89
N ALA A 111 18.97 10.90 -13.16
CA ALA A 111 19.23 12.02 -14.06
C ALA A 111 18.76 11.77 -15.51
N ASP A 112 18.55 10.52 -15.92
CA ASP A 112 18.11 10.17 -17.28
C ASP A 112 16.58 10.08 -17.40
N ILE A 113 15.85 10.11 -16.27
CA ILE A 113 14.39 10.03 -16.24
C ILE A 113 13.80 11.40 -16.56
N LYS A 114 12.95 11.46 -17.58
CA LYS A 114 12.16 12.65 -17.92
C LYS A 114 10.86 12.70 -17.13
N SER A 115 10.15 11.58 -17.08
CA SER A 115 8.88 11.52 -16.35
C SER A 115 8.56 10.12 -15.85
N ILE A 116 7.69 10.07 -14.85
CA ILE A 116 7.10 8.85 -14.31
C ILE A 116 5.59 9.06 -14.28
N GLU A 117 4.84 8.19 -14.96
CA GLU A 117 3.39 8.23 -15.07
C GLU A 117 2.78 6.96 -14.46
N TYR A 118 1.87 7.13 -13.50
CA TYR A 118 1.19 6.04 -12.84
C TYR A 118 -0.07 5.68 -13.63
N GLU A 119 -0.15 4.46 -14.12
CA GLU A 119 -1.19 4.04 -15.06
C GLU A 119 -2.29 3.23 -14.40
N ARG A 120 -1.93 2.33 -13.48
CA ARG A 120 -2.84 1.38 -12.87
C ARG A 120 -2.61 1.21 -11.37
N TRP A 121 -3.68 0.86 -10.66
CA TRP A 121 -3.66 0.61 -9.23
C TRP A 121 -4.42 -0.66 -8.85
N THR A 122 -3.84 -1.46 -7.96
CA THR A 122 -4.44 -2.69 -7.43
C THR A 122 -4.91 -2.49 -5.99
N PRO A 123 -6.13 -2.95 -5.65
CA PRO A 123 -6.64 -2.89 -4.29
C PRO A 123 -5.95 -3.88 -3.36
N ALA A 124 -5.66 -3.45 -2.14
CA ALA A 124 -5.24 -4.25 -1.00
C ALA A 124 -6.16 -3.94 0.20
N GLU A 125 -6.91 -4.94 0.68
CA GLU A 125 -7.76 -4.80 1.86
C GLU A 125 -6.90 -4.52 3.10
N GLN A 126 -7.18 -3.41 3.78
CA GLN A 126 -6.46 -2.98 4.99
C GLN A 126 -7.18 -3.44 6.26
N GLY A 127 -8.48 -3.74 6.17
CA GLY A 127 -9.27 -4.23 7.27
C GLY A 127 -10.77 -4.03 7.08
N LYS A 128 -11.52 -4.54 8.05
CA LYS A 128 -12.99 -4.47 8.10
C LYS A 128 -13.44 -3.71 9.34
N GLY A 129 -14.25 -2.68 9.12
CA GLY A 129 -14.91 -1.88 10.17
C GLY A 129 -16.43 -2.07 10.17
N LYS A 130 -17.11 -1.28 11.02
CA LYS A 130 -18.58 -1.27 11.08
C LYS A 130 -19.22 -0.76 9.79
N ASP A 131 -18.58 0.23 9.17
CA ASP A 131 -19.12 0.92 7.99
C ASP A 131 -18.76 0.22 6.66
N GLY A 132 -17.94 -0.83 6.70
CA GLY A 132 -17.51 -1.54 5.51
C GLY A 132 -16.07 -2.06 5.57
N ARG A 133 -15.48 -2.27 4.39
CA ARG A 133 -14.09 -2.72 4.21
C ARG A 133 -13.24 -1.62 3.64
N VAL A 134 -12.07 -1.37 4.24
CA VAL A 134 -11.14 -0.34 3.80
C VAL A 134 -10.13 -0.95 2.85
N PHE A 135 -9.97 -0.33 1.68
CA PHE A 135 -9.00 -0.73 0.67
C PHE A 135 -8.00 0.38 0.45
N ARG A 136 -6.73 0.00 0.26
CA ARG A 136 -5.69 0.85 -0.27
C ARG A 136 -5.43 0.47 -1.73
N PHE A 137 -5.30 1.46 -2.60
CA PHE A 137 -5.05 1.27 -4.02
C PHE A 137 -3.62 1.70 -4.33
N ASP A 138 -2.73 0.73 -4.47
CA ASP A 138 -1.30 0.94 -4.73
C ASP A 138 -1.00 0.83 -6.22
N VAL A 139 -0.03 1.60 -6.71
CA VAL A 139 0.37 1.59 -8.13
C VAL A 139 0.87 0.18 -8.50
N SER A 140 0.23 -0.44 -9.48
CA SER A 140 0.58 -1.76 -10.03
C SER A 140 1.28 -1.66 -11.38
N ARG A 141 1.06 -0.56 -12.10
CA ARG A 141 1.67 -0.31 -13.40
C ARG A 141 2.02 1.16 -13.56
N PHE A 142 3.21 1.42 -14.07
CA PHE A 142 3.70 2.76 -14.34
C PHE A 142 4.62 2.79 -15.56
N ARG A 143 4.70 3.97 -16.16
CA ARG A 143 5.54 4.26 -17.32
C ARG A 143 6.67 5.18 -16.90
N VAL A 144 7.88 4.86 -17.33
CA VAL A 144 9.06 5.70 -17.16
C VAL A 144 9.50 6.20 -18.53
N GLU A 145 9.44 7.50 -18.75
CA GLU A 145 9.92 8.13 -19.98
C GLU A 145 11.39 8.54 -19.79
N LEU A 146 12.25 8.07 -20.69
CA LEU A 146 13.68 8.40 -20.75
C LEU A 146 13.98 9.34 -21.91
N ALA A 147 15.25 9.69 -22.09
CA ALA A 147 15.69 10.49 -23.23
C ALA A 147 15.33 9.85 -24.58
N ASP A 148 15.54 8.54 -24.69
CA ASP A 148 15.60 7.74 -25.92
C ASP A 148 14.55 6.63 -25.98
N SER A 149 13.89 6.32 -24.87
CA SER A 149 13.07 5.12 -24.72
C SER A 149 11.99 5.29 -23.66
N THR A 150 11.03 4.38 -23.66
CA THR A 150 9.95 4.31 -22.66
C THR A 150 9.93 2.93 -22.06
N LEU A 151 9.85 2.85 -20.72
CA LEU A 151 9.73 1.59 -20.00
C LEU A 151 8.32 1.47 -19.43
N ILE A 152 7.66 0.33 -19.68
CA ILE A 152 6.39 -0.01 -19.04
C ILE A 152 6.68 -1.05 -17.96
N VAL A 153 6.47 -0.68 -16.70
CA VAL A 153 6.74 -1.52 -15.54
C VAL A 153 5.42 -2.00 -14.96
N GLN A 154 5.27 -3.33 -14.84
CA GLN A 154 4.08 -4.00 -14.26
C GLN A 154 4.44 -4.64 -12.92
N LYS A 155 4.94 -3.83 -12.00
CA LYS A 155 5.31 -4.22 -10.63
C LYS A 155 4.92 -3.09 -9.67
N PRO A 156 4.75 -3.39 -8.36
CA PRO A 156 4.58 -2.35 -7.36
C PRO A 156 5.69 -1.31 -7.46
N ILE A 157 5.34 -0.03 -7.32
CA ILE A 157 6.35 1.02 -7.24
C ILE A 157 7.20 0.85 -5.98
N PRO A 158 8.47 1.28 -5.99
CA PRO A 158 9.27 1.33 -4.78
C PRO A 158 8.58 2.15 -3.69
N SER A 159 8.68 1.69 -2.44
CA SER A 159 7.97 2.30 -1.31
C SER A 159 8.32 3.77 -1.08
N TYR A 160 9.55 4.18 -1.37
CA TYR A 160 10.01 5.56 -1.28
C TYR A 160 9.35 6.49 -2.32
N MET A 161 8.67 5.96 -3.34
CA MET A 161 7.88 6.73 -4.30
C MET A 161 6.39 6.82 -3.93
N ASN A 162 5.95 6.12 -2.87
CA ASN A 162 4.55 6.16 -2.42
C ASN A 162 4.12 7.54 -1.92
N LYS A 163 5.08 8.32 -1.43
CA LYS A 163 4.89 9.62 -0.79
C LYS A 163 6.02 10.54 -1.18
N VAL A 164 5.66 11.75 -1.64
CA VAL A 164 6.62 12.77 -2.06
C VAL A 164 6.33 14.06 -1.32
N LYS A 165 7.35 14.69 -0.75
CA LYS A 165 7.21 16.05 -0.22
C LYS A 165 7.33 17.02 -1.39
N PHE A 166 6.30 17.84 -1.58
CA PHE A 166 6.25 18.88 -2.61
C PHE A 166 6.24 20.25 -1.96
N SER A 167 6.93 21.22 -2.56
CA SER A 167 7.03 22.59 -2.07
C SER A 167 6.93 23.59 -3.22
N ASN A 168 6.13 24.63 -3.04
CA ASN A 168 6.06 25.78 -3.95
C ASN A 168 5.80 27.08 -3.18
N ARG A 169 5.51 28.17 -3.89
CA ARG A 169 5.22 29.49 -3.28
C ARG A 169 4.04 29.51 -2.30
N ASN A 170 3.13 28.52 -2.37
CA ASN A 170 1.96 28.43 -1.52
C ASN A 170 2.26 27.62 -0.23
N GLY A 171 3.42 26.96 -0.14
CA GLY A 171 3.83 26.16 1.01
C GLY A 171 4.21 24.72 0.64
N ASP A 172 4.25 23.88 1.67
CA ASP A 172 4.64 22.48 1.60
C ASP A 172 3.40 21.56 1.69
N VAL A 173 3.40 20.47 0.92
CA VAL A 173 2.37 19.43 0.96
C VAL A 173 2.97 18.05 0.75
N LEU A 174 2.35 17.02 1.33
CA LEU A 174 2.66 15.62 1.04
C LEU A 174 1.72 15.12 -0.04
N LEU A 175 2.29 14.65 -1.15
CA LEU A 175 1.56 14.04 -2.25
C LEU A 175 1.74 12.52 -2.21
N TYR A 176 0.70 11.80 -2.61
CA TYR A 176 0.67 10.34 -2.55
C TYR A 176 0.39 9.76 -3.93
N SER A 177 1.05 8.65 -4.26
CA SER A 177 0.76 7.89 -5.49
C SER A 177 -0.28 6.79 -5.27
N PHE A 178 -0.76 6.61 -4.04
CA PHE A 178 -1.84 5.70 -3.66
C PHE A 178 -3.01 6.47 -3.05
N TRP A 179 -4.17 5.82 -2.93
CA TRP A 179 -5.29 6.33 -2.14
C TRP A 179 -5.96 5.21 -1.34
N MET A 180 -6.88 5.61 -0.47
CA MET A 180 -7.72 4.69 0.29
C MET A 180 -9.18 4.95 -0.05
N ASP A 181 -9.98 3.90 0.00
CA ASP A 181 -11.43 3.99 -0.17
C ASP A 181 -12.13 2.99 0.75
N LEU A 182 -13.38 3.30 1.09
CA LEU A 182 -14.24 2.44 1.89
C LEU A 182 -15.28 1.81 0.98
N LEU A 183 -15.27 0.47 0.89
CA LEU A 183 -16.36 -0.30 0.33
C LEU A 183 -17.41 -0.49 1.41
N LYS A 184 -18.55 0.19 1.27
CA LYS A 184 -19.67 0.12 2.22
C LYS A 184 -20.37 -1.24 2.17
N ALA A 185 -21.22 -1.49 3.17
CA ALA A 185 -21.99 -2.73 3.26
C ALA A 185 -22.94 -2.97 2.06
N ASP A 186 -23.37 -1.90 1.39
CA ASP A 186 -24.18 -1.94 0.17
C ASP A 186 -23.36 -2.17 -1.12
N ASN A 187 -22.07 -2.46 -0.99
CA ASN A 187 -21.08 -2.60 -2.07
C ASN A 187 -20.84 -1.31 -2.90
N SER A 188 -21.20 -0.14 -2.38
CA SER A 188 -20.80 1.14 -2.97
C SER A 188 -19.47 1.64 -2.41
N TRP A 189 -18.70 2.36 -3.24
CA TRP A 189 -17.47 3.03 -2.81
C TRP A 189 -17.78 4.39 -2.21
N TYR A 190 -17.10 4.76 -1.12
CA TYR A 190 -17.27 6.08 -0.49
C TYR A 190 -16.91 7.22 -1.44
N THR A 191 -15.84 7.06 -2.23
CA THR A 191 -15.44 8.07 -3.23
C THR A 191 -16.38 8.13 -4.44
N GLY A 192 -17.28 7.15 -4.61
CA GLY A 192 -18.11 6.99 -5.80
C GLY A 192 -17.36 6.46 -7.03
N ILE A 193 -16.05 6.17 -6.92
CA ILE A 193 -15.26 5.59 -8.01
C ILE A 193 -15.66 4.12 -8.18
N GLN A 194 -16.44 3.84 -9.22
CA GLN A 194 -16.99 2.51 -9.48
C GLN A 194 -15.91 1.50 -9.88
N GLY A 195 -16.09 0.25 -9.45
CA GLY A 195 -15.21 -0.86 -9.81
C GLY A 195 -15.27 -2.00 -8.80
N PRO A 196 -14.85 -3.22 -9.17
CA PRO A 196 -14.84 -4.34 -8.24
C PRO A 196 -13.79 -4.12 -7.11
N PRO A 197 -13.96 -4.76 -5.93
CA PRO A 197 -12.98 -4.72 -4.84
C PRO A 197 -11.68 -5.46 -5.12
N SER A 198 -11.64 -6.31 -6.15
CA SER A 198 -10.48 -7.14 -6.52
C SER A 198 -9.84 -6.74 -7.85
N GLY A 199 -10.37 -5.74 -8.54
CA GLY A 199 -9.89 -5.37 -9.88
C GLY A 199 -8.91 -4.22 -9.88
N GLU A 200 -7.92 -4.32 -10.76
CA GLU A 200 -7.03 -3.22 -11.11
C GLU A 200 -7.84 -2.05 -11.71
N ARG A 201 -7.50 -0.82 -11.32
CA ARG A 201 -8.15 0.41 -11.78
C ARG A 201 -7.20 1.25 -12.62
N ALA A 202 -7.71 1.85 -13.69
CA ALA A 202 -6.99 2.84 -14.50
C ALA A 202 -7.23 4.30 -14.05
N PHE A 203 -8.31 4.50 -13.28
CA PHE A 203 -8.70 5.77 -12.69
C PHE A 203 -8.35 5.78 -11.19
N CYS A 204 -8.09 6.98 -10.69
CA CYS A 204 -7.56 7.23 -9.35
C CYS A 204 -8.28 8.39 -8.68
N HIS A 205 -8.18 8.47 -7.35
CA HIS A 205 -8.76 9.58 -6.60
C HIS A 205 -8.11 10.92 -6.98
N LYS A 206 -8.90 12.00 -7.02
CA LYS A 206 -8.51 13.32 -7.57
C LYS A 206 -7.16 13.87 -7.08
N ASP A 207 -6.81 13.65 -5.83
CA ASP A 207 -5.59 14.19 -5.18
C ASP A 207 -4.35 13.29 -5.33
N VAL A 208 -4.48 12.15 -6.01
CA VAL A 208 -3.39 11.20 -6.22
C VAL A 208 -2.50 11.70 -7.34
N ILE A 209 -1.18 11.52 -7.19
CA ILE A 209 -0.22 11.80 -8.26
C ILE A 209 -0.56 10.92 -9.46
N LYS A 210 -0.69 11.52 -10.64
CA LYS A 210 -0.84 10.82 -11.92
C LYS A 210 0.47 10.78 -12.70
N LYS A 211 1.22 11.90 -12.71
CA LYS A 211 2.48 12.02 -13.44
C LYS A 211 3.43 12.98 -12.73
N ILE A 212 4.71 12.64 -12.71
CA ILE A 212 5.80 13.52 -12.28
C ILE A 212 6.67 13.77 -13.51
N ILE A 213 6.89 15.03 -13.86
CA ILE A 213 7.80 15.44 -14.94
C ILE A 213 8.97 16.17 -14.28
N PHE A 214 10.18 15.63 -14.43
CA PHE A 214 11.39 16.24 -13.89
C PHE A 214 11.85 17.36 -14.82
N VAL A 215 11.97 18.57 -14.28
CA VAL A 215 12.48 19.74 -14.99
C VAL A 215 13.99 19.77 -14.82
N LYS A 216 14.70 19.79 -15.95
CA LYS A 216 16.16 19.88 -16.00
C LYS A 216 16.60 21.31 -16.27
#